data_AF-A0A2R7R2D3-F1
#
_entry.id   AF-A0A2R7R2D3-F1
#
_cell.length_a   1.000
_cell.length_b   1.000
_cell.length_c   1.000
_cell.angle_alpha   90.00
_cell.angle_beta   90.00
_cell.angle_gamma   90.00
#
_symmetry.space_group_name_H-M   'P 1'
#
loop_
_entity.id
_entity.type
_entity.pdbx_description
1 polymer ?
#
loop_
_entity_poly.entity_id
_entity_poly.type
_entity_poly.pdbx_seq_one_letter_code
_entity_poly.pdbx_strand_id
1 'polypeptide(L)'
;GSTEYLTTLGSELGIGAAEVAALFTTDKYAADVRADFAEARALGISGVPFFVIDRKFGLSGAQPAETFTAALNQAWQDANPLVLVNSADGEACGPDGCAV
;
A
#
# COMPACT_ATOMS: atom_id res chain seq x y z
N GLY A 1 -25.46 7.33 0.27
CA GLY A 1 -25.02 7.85 1.58
C GLY A 1 -25.66 9.20 1.81
N SER A 2 -25.76 9.66 3.06
CA SER A 2 -26.29 11.00 3.36
C SER A 2 -25.22 12.06 3.09
N THR A 3 -25.47 12.95 2.14
CA THR A 3 -24.60 14.11 1.83
C THR A 3 -24.40 14.99 3.06
N GLU A 4 -25.46 15.19 3.83
CA GLU A 4 -25.42 15.95 5.08
C GLU A 4 -24.46 15.32 6.08
N TYR A 5 -24.59 14.01 6.34
CA TYR A 5 -23.72 13.29 7.25
C TYR A 5 -22.24 13.34 6.81
N LEU A 6 -21.98 13.08 5.53
CA LEU A 6 -20.62 13.13 4.98
C LEU A 6 -20.03 14.55 5.00
N THR A 7 -20.87 15.58 4.89
CA THR A 7 -20.45 16.98 5.00
C THR A 7 -20.01 17.33 6.41
N THR A 8 -20.79 16.91 7.41
CA THR A 8 -20.47 17.07 8.83
C THR A 8 -19.17 16.33 9.16
N LEU A 9 -19.06 15.06 8.76
CA LEU A 9 -17.85 14.26 8.98
C LEU A 9 -16.61 14.89 8.35
N GLY A 10 -16.71 15.38 7.10
CA GLY A 10 -15.60 16.06 6.44
C GLY A 10 -15.13 17.30 7.20
N SER A 11 -16.07 18.06 7.75
CA SER A 11 -15.77 19.26 8.55
C SER A 11 -15.09 18.89 9.89
N GLU A 12 -15.56 17.83 10.56
CA GLU A 12 -14.95 17.29 11.79
C GLU A 12 -13.51 16.79 11.57
N LEU A 13 -13.23 16.26 10.38
CA LEU A 13 -11.90 15.83 9.96
C LEU A 13 -11.02 16.99 9.44
N GLY A 14 -11.53 18.23 9.45
CA GLY A 14 -10.78 19.43 9.04
C GLY A 14 -10.73 19.69 7.53
N ILE A 15 -11.56 19.01 6.74
CA ILE A 15 -11.69 19.26 5.29
C ILE A 15 -12.48 20.56 5.09
N GLY A 16 -11.96 21.48 4.28
CA GLY A 16 -12.59 22.79 4.06
C GLY A 16 -13.98 22.69 3.43
N ALA A 17 -14.92 23.54 3.85
CA ALA A 17 -16.31 23.50 3.38
C ALA A 17 -16.46 23.54 1.84
N ALA A 18 -15.64 24.34 1.16
CA ALA A 18 -15.64 24.40 -0.31
C ALA A 18 -15.16 23.10 -0.95
N GLU A 19 -14.17 22.42 -0.34
CA GLU A 19 -13.69 21.13 -0.81
C GLU A 19 -14.73 20.03 -0.60
N VAL A 20 -15.36 20.00 0.58
CA VAL A 20 -16.46 19.07 0.88
C VAL A 20 -17.63 19.27 -0.10
N ALA A 21 -18.01 20.52 -0.38
CA ALA A 21 -19.06 20.82 -1.36
C ALA A 21 -18.69 20.35 -2.78
N ALA A 22 -17.42 20.46 -3.16
CA ALA A 22 -16.93 19.98 -4.45
C ALA A 22 -17.06 18.45 -4.60
N LEU A 23 -16.98 17.67 -3.51
CA LEU A 23 -17.16 16.22 -3.54
C LEU A 23 -18.55 15.78 -4.05
N PHE A 24 -19.56 16.63 -3.87
CA PHE A 24 -20.95 16.32 -4.23
C PHE A 24 -21.42 17.00 -5.52
N THR A 25 -20.64 17.92 -6.06
CA THR A 25 -20.99 18.72 -7.25
C THR A 25 -20.08 18.44 -8.44
N THR A 26 -19.01 17.65 -8.24
CA THR A 26 -18.02 17.31 -9.26
C THR A 26 -17.61 15.85 -9.15
N ASP A 27 -16.99 15.33 -10.21
CA ASP A 27 -16.40 13.98 -10.25
C ASP A 27 -14.92 13.96 -9.83
N LYS A 28 -14.48 14.92 -8.99
CA LYS A 28 -13.06 15.19 -8.68
C LYS A 28 -12.22 13.92 -8.42
N TYR A 29 -12.76 12.95 -7.67
CA TYR A 29 -12.07 11.71 -7.28
C TYR A 29 -12.63 10.45 -7.95
N ALA A 30 -13.59 10.58 -8.88
CA ALA A 30 -14.25 9.42 -9.48
C ALA A 30 -13.30 8.57 -10.35
N ALA A 31 -12.30 9.20 -10.99
CA ALA A 31 -11.27 8.50 -11.74
C ALA A 31 -10.36 7.67 -10.81
N ASP A 32 -9.92 8.26 -9.70
CA ASP A 32 -9.03 7.62 -8.73
C ASP A 32 -9.70 6.40 -8.09
N VAL A 33 -10.94 6.53 -7.63
CA VAL A 33 -11.71 5.39 -7.07
C VAL A 33 -11.86 4.26 -8.09
N ARG A 34 -12.06 4.58 -9.37
CA ARG A 34 -12.14 3.56 -10.45
C ARG A 34 -10.79 2.89 -10.71
N ALA A 35 -9.68 3.64 -10.59
CA ALA A 35 -8.34 3.11 -10.73
C ALA A 35 -8.02 2.12 -9.60
N ASP A 36 -8.37 2.44 -8.35
CA ASP A 36 -8.21 1.54 -7.20
C ASP A 36 -8.97 0.21 -7.39
N PHE A 37 -10.22 0.27 -7.88
CA PHE A 37 -10.97 -0.93 -8.21
C PHE A 37 -10.34 -1.75 -9.36
N ALA A 38 -9.75 -1.08 -10.35
CA ALA A 38 -9.09 -1.75 -11.47
C ALA A 38 -7.80 -2.45 -11.00
N GLU A 39 -7.01 -1.79 -10.15
CA GLU A 39 -5.83 -2.36 -9.53
C GLU A 39 -6.19 -3.58 -8.68
N ALA A 40 -7.22 -3.48 -7.82
CA ALA A 40 -7.67 -4.59 -7.01
C ALA A 40 -8.04 -5.82 -7.86
N ARG A 41 -8.80 -5.62 -8.96
CA ARG A 41 -9.14 -6.71 -9.89
C ARG A 41 -7.91 -7.28 -10.60
N ALA A 42 -6.96 -6.45 -11.01
CA ALA A 42 -5.73 -6.89 -11.66
C ALA A 42 -4.86 -7.75 -10.71
N LEU A 43 -4.93 -7.49 -9.41
CA LEU A 43 -4.31 -8.30 -8.35
C LEU A 43 -5.14 -9.54 -7.95
N GLY A 44 -6.30 -9.78 -8.58
CA GLY A 44 -7.17 -10.92 -8.27
C GLY A 44 -8.00 -10.75 -6.99
N ILE A 45 -8.12 -9.54 -6.45
CA ILE A 45 -8.87 -9.25 -5.23
C ILE A 45 -10.37 -9.20 -5.56
N SER A 46 -11.15 -10.06 -4.89
CA SER A 46 -12.61 -10.17 -5.06
C SER A 46 -13.43 -9.87 -3.80
N GLY A 47 -12.77 -9.59 -2.68
CA GLY A 47 -13.42 -9.33 -1.40
C GLY A 47 -12.59 -8.41 -0.50
N VAL A 48 -13.25 -7.74 0.43
CA VAL A 48 -12.65 -6.79 1.38
C VAL A 48 -12.98 -7.17 2.83
N PRO A 49 -12.13 -6.83 3.81
CA PRO A 49 -10.84 -6.14 3.65
C PRO A 49 -9.77 -7.05 3.03
N PHE A 50 -8.85 -6.45 2.27
CA PHE A 50 -7.70 -7.12 1.67
C PHE A 50 -6.48 -6.22 1.82
N PHE A 51 -5.33 -6.81 2.19
CA PHE A 51 -4.09 -6.09 2.42
C PHE A 51 -3.03 -6.62 1.46
N VAL A 52 -2.35 -5.71 0.78
CA VAL A 52 -1.20 -6.01 -0.08
C VAL A 52 0.04 -5.46 0.61
N ILE A 53 1.02 -6.32 0.90
CA ILE A 53 2.27 -5.95 1.57
C ILE A 53 3.39 -6.11 0.55
N ASP A 54 4.14 -5.02 0.34
CA ASP A 54 5.28 -4.94 -0.59
C ASP A 54 4.99 -5.41 -2.02
N ARG A 55 3.73 -5.25 -2.47
CA ARG A 55 3.22 -5.77 -3.76
C ARG A 55 3.48 -7.27 -4.03
N LYS A 56 3.83 -8.03 -2.99
CA LYS A 56 4.24 -9.44 -3.09
C LYS A 56 3.38 -10.36 -2.23
N PHE A 57 2.99 -9.90 -1.04
CA PHE A 57 2.21 -10.68 -0.10
C PHE A 57 0.77 -10.17 -0.04
N GLY A 58 -0.21 -11.08 -0.07
CA GLY A 58 -1.63 -10.77 0.07
C GLY A 58 -2.22 -11.36 1.35
N LEU A 59 -2.97 -10.56 2.10
CA LEU A 59 -3.70 -11.00 3.28
C LEU A 59 -5.19 -10.67 3.13
N SER A 60 -6.03 -11.70 3.05
CA SER A 60 -7.48 -11.56 2.83
C SER A 60 -8.26 -11.67 4.14
N GLY A 61 -9.21 -10.76 4.34
CA GLY A 61 -10.13 -10.74 5.47
C GLY A 61 -9.59 -10.02 6.71
N ALA A 62 -10.47 -9.86 7.70
CA ALA A 62 -10.14 -9.27 8.99
C ALA A 62 -9.38 -10.29 9.85
N GLN A 63 -8.08 -10.42 9.59
CA GLN A 63 -7.22 -11.38 10.27
C GLN A 63 -6.84 -10.91 11.70
N PRO A 64 -6.44 -11.82 12.59
CA PRO A 64 -5.88 -11.46 13.90
C PRO A 64 -4.59 -10.64 13.77
N ALA A 65 -4.31 -9.79 14.77
CA ALA A 65 -3.13 -8.91 14.78
C ALA A 65 -1.80 -9.68 14.68
N GLU A 66 -1.75 -10.91 15.23
CA GLU A 66 -0.60 -11.79 15.18
C GLU A 66 -0.29 -12.23 13.74
N THR A 67 -1.34 -12.42 12.92
CA THR A 67 -1.20 -12.79 11.50
C THR A 67 -0.63 -11.61 10.70
N PHE A 68 -1.09 -10.40 10.97
CA PHE A 68 -0.50 -9.18 10.40
C PHE A 68 0.96 -9.02 10.78
N THR A 69 1.29 -9.21 12.07
CA THR A 69 2.66 -9.11 12.57
C THR A 69 3.58 -10.11 11.87
N ALA A 70 3.15 -11.36 11.72
CA ALA A 70 3.91 -12.38 11.00
C ALA A 70 4.10 -12.02 9.51
N ALA A 71 3.05 -11.55 8.84
CA ALA A 71 3.12 -11.15 7.43
C ALA A 71 4.07 -9.96 7.20
N LEU A 72 4.04 -8.96 8.08
CA LEU A 72 4.94 -7.80 8.02
C LEU A 72 6.40 -8.21 8.26
N ASN A 73 6.66 -9.06 9.26
CA ASN A 73 8.01 -9.59 9.51
C ASN A 73 8.53 -10.41 8.32
N GLN A 74 7.68 -11.23 7.70
CA GLN A 74 8.05 -12.02 6.54
C GLN A 74 8.38 -11.14 5.33
N ALA A 75 7.56 -10.12 5.06
CA ALA A 75 7.81 -9.17 3.99
C ALA A 75 9.10 -8.37 4.23
N TRP A 76 9.34 -7.96 5.48
CA TRP A 76 10.56 -7.26 5.85
C TRP A 76 11.82 -8.11 5.62
N GLN A 77 11.81 -9.38 6.05
CA GLN A 77 12.95 -10.29 5.85
C GLN A 77 13.21 -10.58 4.37
N ASP A 78 12.15 -10.70 3.57
CA ASP A 78 12.25 -10.94 2.14
C ASP A 78 12.82 -9.71 1.38
N ALA A 79 12.40 -8.50 1.75
CA ALA A 79 12.92 -7.25 1.19
C ALA A 79 14.34 -6.90 1.66
N ASN A 80 14.80 -7.48 2.79
CA ASN A 80 16.10 -7.21 3.40
C ASN A 80 16.93 -8.50 3.54
N PRO A 81 17.46 -9.05 2.43
CA PRO A 81 18.28 -10.26 2.45
C PRO A 81 19.61 -10.05 3.20
N LEU A 82 20.26 -11.17 3.52
CA LEU A 82 21.40 -11.33 4.44
C LEU A 82 22.40 -10.16 4.50
N VAL A 83 22.75 -9.78 5.72
CA VAL A 83 24.00 -9.07 6.00
C VAL A 83 25.13 -10.09 5.90
N LEU A 84 25.96 -9.96 4.86
CA LEU A 84 27.09 -10.84 4.68
C LEU A 84 28.13 -10.57 5.78
N VAL A 85 28.41 -11.59 6.59
CA VAL A 85 29.52 -11.57 7.55
C VAL A 85 30.62 -12.43 6.95
N ASN A 86 31.76 -11.79 6.62
CA ASN A 86 32.89 -12.34 5.85
C ASN A 86 32.58 -12.67 4.38
N SER A 87 32.13 -11.68 3.60
CA SER A 87 32.30 -11.73 2.14
C SER A 87 33.79 -11.71 1.80
N ALA A 88 34.40 -12.87 1.62
CA ALA A 88 35.65 -12.95 0.88
C ALA A 88 35.36 -12.52 -0.56
N ASP A 89 36.16 -11.59 -1.06
CA ASP A 89 36.03 -10.94 -2.36
C ASP A 89 35.78 -11.95 -3.48
N GLY A 90 34.51 -12.08 -3.89
CA GLY A 90 34.20 -12.51 -5.24
C GLY A 90 34.46 -11.35 -6.18
N GLU A 91 34.86 -11.65 -7.42
CA GLU A 91 35.12 -10.67 -8.49
C GLU A 91 33.87 -9.83 -8.80
N ALA A 92 33.62 -8.85 -7.95
CA ALA A 92 32.65 -7.80 -8.13
C ALA A 92 33.42 -6.58 -8.62
N CYS A 93 32.90 -5.93 -9.67
CA CYS A 93 33.40 -4.63 -10.07
C CYS A 93 33.08 -3.63 -8.97
N GLY A 94 34.11 -3.16 -8.29
CA GLY A 94 34.00 -2.06 -7.35
C GLY A 94 33.92 -0.71 -8.07
N PRO A 95 33.73 0.39 -7.31
CA PRO A 95 33.85 1.74 -7.86
C PRO A 95 35.23 2.00 -8.50
N ASP A 96 36.24 1.21 -8.12
CA ASP A 96 37.61 1.27 -8.62
C ASP A 96 37.86 0.36 -9.84
N GLY A 97 36.82 -0.30 -10.36
CA GLY A 97 36.89 -1.19 -11.52
C GLY A 97 36.82 -2.67 -11.16
N CYS A 98 36.88 -3.50 -12.20
CA CYS A 98 36.80 -4.95 -12.12
C CYS A 98 38.20 -5.58 -12.09
N ALA A 99 38.34 -6.71 -11.41
CA ALA A 99 39.48 -7.58 -11.64
C ALA A 99 39.40 -8.12 -13.08
N VAL A 100 40.46 -7.93 -13.87
CA VAL A 100 40.62 -8.45 -15.23
C VAL A 100 41.54 -9.66 -15.24
#